data_AF-A0A0Q0VEU6-F1
#
_entry.id   AF-A0A0Q0VEU6-F1
#
_cell.length_a   1.000
_cell.length_b   1.000
_cell.length_c   1.000
_cell.angle_alpha   90.00
_cell.angle_beta   90.00
_cell.angle_gamma   90.00
#
_symmetry.space_group_name_H-M   'P 1'
#
loop_
_entity.id
_entity.type
_entity.pdbx_description
1 polymer ?
#
loop_
_entity_poly.entity_id
_entity_poly.type
_entity_poly.pdbx_seq_one_letter_code
_entity_poly.pdbx_strand_id
1 'polypeptide(L)'
;MENSLNLAQEWQNMSAEIISKQQDNDPSTMLLDGQSHGLLQSLLFKLKWKLRWIRIIDIPLLIIAFFASGDLQIVLLVLFATYEIFRGLAIIEFNKIKTGVDYNANAKQLLTVNLKAIKSILKIENIYGYIFLPLSGPIGLLVYKLYAHQSFENIVIGANLFWQLGLLLIVGISLIYVTRKMNDSLFAQHIEDLKAKIAQLEN
;
A
#
# COMPACT_ATOMS: atom_id res chain seq x y z
N MET A 1 36.17 -54.33 7.04
CA MET A 1 34.74 -54.29 6.65
C MET A 1 33.89 -53.91 7.88
N GLU A 2 34.20 -52.78 8.54
CA GLU A 2 33.55 -52.34 9.79
C GLU A 2 32.80 -51.01 9.65
N ASN A 3 33.08 -50.21 8.61
CA ASN A 3 32.47 -48.89 8.43
C ASN A 3 31.07 -48.89 7.80
N SER A 4 30.66 -49.96 7.10
CA SER A 4 29.36 -50.00 6.43
C SER A 4 28.19 -50.26 7.40
N LEU A 5 28.45 -50.96 8.50
CA LEU A 5 27.44 -51.21 9.54
C LEU A 5 27.14 -49.93 10.33
N ASN A 6 28.14 -49.08 10.54
CA ASN A 6 28.03 -47.84 11.32
C ASN A 6 27.23 -46.76 10.56
N LEU A 7 27.44 -46.64 9.24
CA LEU A 7 26.70 -45.69 8.39
C LEU A 7 25.22 -46.03 8.25
N ALA A 8 24.87 -47.32 8.17
CA ALA A 8 23.47 -47.76 8.12
C ALA A 8 22.72 -47.42 9.42
N GLN A 9 23.42 -47.51 10.55
CA GLN A 9 22.88 -47.24 11.88
C GLN A 9 22.78 -45.72 12.14
N GLU A 10 23.77 -44.93 11.71
CA GLU A 10 23.66 -43.46 11.66
C GLU A 10 22.51 -43.00 10.76
N TRP A 11 22.31 -43.62 9.61
CA TRP A 11 21.18 -43.30 8.73
C TRP A 11 19.85 -43.58 9.42
N GLN A 12 19.70 -44.75 10.06
CA GLN A 12 18.49 -45.09 10.81
C GLN A 12 18.23 -44.10 11.95
N ASN A 13 19.27 -43.69 12.67
CA ASN A 13 19.15 -42.71 13.75
C ASN A 13 18.77 -41.32 13.22
N MET A 14 19.39 -40.86 12.12
CA MET A 14 19.03 -39.59 11.48
C MET A 14 17.60 -39.61 10.96
N SER A 15 17.15 -40.71 10.38
CA SER A 15 15.77 -40.81 9.88
C SER A 15 14.75 -40.96 11.01
N ALA A 16 15.07 -41.67 12.08
CA ALA A 16 14.24 -41.67 13.28
C ALA A 16 14.16 -40.27 13.92
N GLU A 17 15.26 -39.50 13.89
CA GLU A 17 15.29 -38.11 14.37
C GLU A 17 14.55 -37.14 13.44
N ILE A 18 14.59 -37.35 12.12
CA ILE A 18 13.81 -36.57 11.15
C ILE A 18 12.32 -36.87 11.29
N ILE A 19 11.95 -38.15 11.43
CA ILE A 19 10.56 -38.57 11.61
C ILE A 19 10.02 -38.07 12.96
N SER A 20 10.80 -38.15 14.05
CA SER A 20 10.38 -37.63 15.35
C SER A 20 10.26 -36.11 15.34
N LYS A 21 11.17 -35.37 14.70
CA LYS A 21 11.02 -33.92 14.48
C LYS A 21 9.85 -33.58 13.56
N GLN A 22 9.48 -34.44 12.62
CA GLN A 22 8.26 -34.26 11.81
C GLN A 22 6.98 -34.52 12.59
N GLN A 23 7.05 -35.32 13.66
CA GLN A 23 5.90 -35.73 14.46
C GLN A 23 5.68 -34.82 15.68
N ASP A 24 6.73 -34.17 16.18
CA ASP A 24 6.68 -33.12 17.22
C ASP A 24 6.44 -31.71 16.66
N ASN A 25 6.66 -31.52 15.35
CA ASN A 25 6.18 -30.34 14.64
C ASN A 25 4.71 -30.56 14.28
N ASP A 26 3.83 -30.06 15.15
CA ASP A 26 2.40 -29.90 14.88
C ASP A 26 2.20 -29.47 13.40
N PRO A 27 1.42 -30.21 12.59
CA PRO A 27 1.22 -29.93 11.16
C PRO A 27 0.64 -28.53 10.88
N SER A 28 0.21 -27.80 11.93
CA SER A 28 -0.08 -26.37 11.90
C SER A 28 1.13 -25.47 11.55
N THR A 29 2.38 -25.93 11.75
CA THR A 29 3.60 -25.14 11.53
C THR A 29 4.20 -25.28 10.13
N MET A 30 3.93 -26.37 9.41
CA MET A 30 4.44 -26.62 8.05
C MET A 30 3.45 -26.29 6.93
N LEU A 31 2.20 -25.99 7.26
CA LEU A 31 1.20 -25.51 6.30
C LEU A 31 0.96 -24.01 6.46
N LEU A 32 2.02 -23.22 6.27
CA LEU A 32 1.84 -21.89 5.65
C LEU A 32 1.43 -22.13 4.18
N ASP A 33 0.20 -22.62 4.07
CA ASP A 33 -0.50 -23.12 2.90
C ASP A 33 -0.27 -22.18 1.71
N GLY A 34 0.02 -22.74 0.53
CA GLY A 34 0.35 -21.97 -0.67
C GLY A 34 -0.71 -20.89 -1.00
N GLN A 35 -1.94 -21.05 -0.53
CA GLN A 35 -2.99 -20.03 -0.57
C GLN A 35 -2.70 -18.79 0.30
N SER A 36 -2.15 -18.94 1.50
CA SER A 36 -1.82 -17.83 2.42
C SER A 36 -0.68 -16.99 1.87
N HIS A 37 0.33 -17.66 1.28
CA HIS A 37 1.41 -16.99 0.57
C HIS A 37 0.89 -16.29 -0.69
N GLY A 38 0.03 -16.95 -1.47
CA GLY A 38 -0.61 -16.36 -2.65
C GLY A 38 -1.49 -15.14 -2.34
N LEU A 39 -2.28 -15.17 -1.27
CA LEU A 39 -3.13 -14.05 -0.84
C LEU A 39 -2.30 -12.85 -0.37
N LEU A 40 -1.29 -13.10 0.48
CA LEU A 40 -0.40 -12.05 0.97
C LEU A 40 0.46 -11.46 -0.16
N GLN A 41 0.96 -12.31 -1.07
CA GLN A 41 1.70 -11.91 -2.26
C GLN A 41 0.83 -11.10 -3.23
N SER A 42 -0.44 -11.48 -3.43
CA SER A 42 -1.41 -10.74 -4.24
C SER A 42 -1.71 -9.36 -3.65
N LEU A 43 -1.96 -9.28 -2.34
CA LEU A 43 -2.12 -8.01 -1.62
C LEU A 43 -0.89 -7.11 -1.74
N LEU A 44 0.29 -7.68 -1.55
CA LEU A 44 1.56 -6.97 -1.69
C LEU A 44 1.81 -6.47 -3.12
N PHE A 45 1.48 -7.29 -4.11
CA PHE A 45 1.58 -6.91 -5.51
C PHE A 45 0.67 -5.72 -5.81
N LYS A 46 -0.60 -5.78 -5.39
CA LYS A 46 -1.56 -4.67 -5.52
C LYS A 46 -1.06 -3.40 -4.83
N LEU A 47 -0.52 -3.50 -3.61
CA LEU A 47 0.05 -2.36 -2.87
C LEU A 47 1.29 -1.77 -3.56
N LYS A 48 2.25 -2.61 -4.01
CA LYS A 48 3.41 -2.15 -4.79
C LYS A 48 2.98 -1.44 -6.07
N TRP A 49 2.00 -1.99 -6.77
CA TRP A 49 1.47 -1.41 -7.99
C TRP A 49 0.85 -0.04 -7.73
N LYS A 50 0.06 0.09 -6.65
CA LYS A 50 -0.53 1.36 -6.22
C LYS A 50 0.52 2.43 -5.89
N LEU A 51 1.59 2.04 -5.18
CA LEU A 51 2.72 2.95 -4.91
C LEU A 51 3.49 3.35 -6.16
N ARG A 52 3.59 2.47 -7.17
CA ARG A 52 4.19 2.80 -8.47
C ARG A 52 3.33 3.78 -9.26
N TRP A 53 2.00 3.64 -9.23
CA TRP A 53 1.09 4.56 -9.91
C TRP A 53 1.25 6.00 -9.44
N ILE A 54 1.46 6.22 -8.15
CA ILE A 54 1.73 7.56 -7.61
C ILE A 54 2.91 8.19 -8.36
N ARG A 55 4.02 7.44 -8.52
CA ARG A 55 5.21 7.94 -9.21
C ARG A 55 5.00 8.17 -10.72
N ILE A 56 4.18 7.36 -11.37
CA ILE A 56 3.83 7.54 -12.79
C ILE A 56 3.10 8.87 -13.01
N ILE A 57 2.25 9.26 -12.06
CA ILE A 57 1.50 10.53 -12.12
C ILE A 57 2.39 11.72 -11.73
N ASP A 58 3.29 11.53 -10.76
CA ASP A 58 4.06 12.61 -10.17
C ASP A 58 5.27 13.06 -11.04
N ILE A 59 5.88 12.14 -11.79
CA ILE A 59 7.02 12.47 -12.67
C ILE A 59 6.63 13.48 -13.77
N PRO A 60 5.54 13.30 -14.55
CA PRO A 60 5.10 14.30 -15.51
C PRO A 60 4.84 15.67 -14.88
N LEU A 61 4.27 15.70 -13.66
CA LEU A 61 4.02 16.93 -12.91
C LEU A 61 5.33 17.69 -12.64
N LEU A 62 6.36 16.96 -12.20
CA LEU A 62 7.69 17.52 -11.97
C LEU A 62 8.34 18.03 -13.26
N ILE A 63 8.21 17.28 -14.36
CA ILE A 63 8.73 17.71 -15.67
C ILE A 63 8.08 19.04 -16.06
N ILE A 64 6.75 19.14 -15.98
CA ILE A 64 6.04 20.39 -16.27
C ILE A 64 6.50 21.51 -15.34
N ALA A 65 6.75 21.23 -14.05
CA ALA A 65 7.24 22.21 -13.09
C ALA A 65 8.61 22.79 -13.48
N PHE A 66 9.50 22.01 -14.12
CA PHE A 66 10.79 22.50 -14.61
C PHE A 66 10.67 23.44 -15.81
N PHE A 67 9.61 23.31 -16.61
CA PHE A 67 9.35 24.17 -17.77
C PHE A 67 8.38 25.33 -17.47
N ALA A 68 7.66 25.26 -16.35
CA ALA A 68 6.80 26.33 -15.88
C ALA A 68 7.62 27.45 -15.21
N SER A 69 7.07 28.65 -15.18
CA SER A 69 7.64 29.81 -14.50
C SER A 69 6.61 30.49 -13.60
N GLY A 70 7.10 31.26 -12.62
CA GLY A 70 6.25 32.04 -11.71
C GLY A 70 5.40 31.18 -10.77
N ASP A 71 4.17 31.62 -10.53
CA ASP A 71 3.25 31.03 -9.56
C ASP A 71 2.87 29.57 -9.89
N LEU A 72 2.78 29.23 -11.18
CA LEU A 72 2.49 27.88 -11.64
C LEU A 72 3.58 26.88 -11.21
N GLN A 73 4.85 27.29 -11.31
CA GLN A 73 5.98 26.46 -10.89
C GLN A 73 5.90 26.15 -9.39
N ILE A 74 5.61 27.15 -8.56
CA ILE A 74 5.49 26.99 -7.11
C ILE A 74 4.39 26.00 -6.78
N VAL A 75 3.20 26.14 -7.40
CA VAL A 75 2.07 25.22 -7.18
C VAL A 75 2.44 23.79 -7.55
N LEU A 76 3.04 23.57 -8.73
CA LEU A 76 3.40 22.23 -9.18
C LEU A 76 4.46 21.59 -8.28
N LEU A 77 5.44 22.35 -7.80
CA LEU A 77 6.46 21.87 -6.86
C LEU A 77 5.87 21.52 -5.48
N VAL A 78 4.94 22.33 -4.97
CA VAL A 78 4.25 22.04 -3.69
C VAL A 78 3.39 20.77 -3.82
N LEU A 79 2.69 20.61 -4.94
CA LEU A 79 1.93 19.39 -5.22
C LEU A 79 2.85 18.18 -5.27
N PHE A 80 3.94 18.24 -6.04
CA PHE A 80 4.95 17.19 -6.12
C PHE A 80 5.50 16.82 -4.73
N ALA A 81 5.94 17.82 -3.95
CA ALA A 81 6.46 17.59 -2.60
C ALA A 81 5.44 16.92 -1.69
N THR A 82 4.17 17.32 -1.78
CA THR A 82 3.10 16.71 -1.00
C THR A 82 2.87 15.25 -1.39
N TYR A 83 2.80 14.94 -2.70
CA TYR A 83 2.68 13.57 -3.19
C TYR A 83 3.85 12.68 -2.72
N GLU A 84 5.09 13.19 -2.80
CA GLU A 84 6.27 12.44 -2.35
C GLU A 84 6.30 12.23 -0.82
N ILE A 85 5.83 13.18 0.00
CA ILE A 85 5.72 13.00 1.45
C ILE A 85 4.77 11.84 1.78
N PHE A 86 3.56 11.83 1.20
CA PHE A 86 2.58 10.77 1.44
C PHE A 86 3.05 9.41 0.92
N ARG A 87 3.71 9.40 -0.24
CA ARG A 87 4.36 8.20 -0.77
C ARG A 87 5.45 7.70 0.17
N GLY A 88 6.29 8.58 0.72
CA GLY A 88 7.31 8.24 1.70
C GLY A 88 6.73 7.58 2.94
N LEU A 89 5.67 8.16 3.52
CA LEU A 89 4.95 7.57 4.66
C LEU A 89 4.41 6.17 4.32
N ALA A 90 3.83 5.99 3.14
CA ALA A 90 3.31 4.70 2.72
C ALA A 90 4.43 3.66 2.47
N ILE A 91 5.59 4.07 1.96
CA ILE A 91 6.77 3.21 1.79
C ILE A 91 7.34 2.77 3.15
N ILE A 92 7.39 3.67 4.14
CA ILE A 92 7.85 3.34 5.49
C ILE A 92 6.97 2.23 6.09
N GLU A 93 5.65 2.35 5.97
CA GLU A 93 4.73 1.31 6.42
C GLU A 93 4.84 0.03 5.58
N PHE A 94 5.06 0.14 4.27
CA PHE A 94 5.25 -1.00 3.38
C PHE A 94 6.51 -1.81 3.73
N ASN A 95 7.61 -1.14 4.08
CA ASN A 95 8.86 -1.78 4.48
C ASN A 95 8.75 -2.54 5.82
N LYS A 96 7.71 -2.29 6.61
CA LYS A 96 7.42 -3.07 7.84
C LYS A 96 6.82 -4.44 7.53
N ILE A 97 6.36 -4.68 6.30
CA ILE A 97 5.76 -5.97 5.90
C ILE A 97 6.89 -6.99 5.70
N LYS A 98 6.94 -8.00 6.57
CA LYS A 98 7.93 -9.08 6.47
C LYS A 98 7.42 -10.15 5.53
N THR A 99 8.13 -10.35 4.41
CA THR A 99 7.85 -11.40 3.41
C THR A 99 8.83 -12.57 3.44
N GLY A 100 9.87 -12.48 4.28
CA GLY A 100 10.85 -13.54 4.43
C GLY A 100 10.24 -14.74 5.18
N VAL A 101 10.61 -15.94 4.76
CA VAL A 101 10.33 -17.18 5.48
C VAL A 101 11.25 -17.20 6.71
N ASP A 102 10.84 -16.52 7.78
CA ASP A 102 11.45 -16.72 9.08
C ASP A 102 10.93 -18.07 9.59
N TYR A 103 11.70 -19.14 9.38
CA TYR A 103 11.39 -20.49 9.88
C TYR A 103 11.29 -20.57 11.42
N ASN A 104 11.68 -19.50 12.12
CA ASN A 104 11.59 -19.34 13.58
C ASN A 104 10.43 -18.44 14.03
N ALA A 105 9.76 -17.72 13.12
CA ALA A 105 8.66 -16.84 13.50
C ALA A 105 7.33 -17.61 13.47
N ASN A 106 6.57 -17.51 14.56
CA ASN A 106 5.21 -18.02 14.61
C ASN A 106 4.40 -17.41 13.46
N ALA A 107 3.88 -18.24 12.54
CA ALA A 107 3.13 -17.83 11.36
C ALA A 107 1.98 -16.85 11.70
N LYS A 108 1.34 -17.05 12.86
CA LYS A 108 0.30 -16.16 13.41
C LYS A 108 0.83 -14.74 13.65
N GLN A 109 2.00 -14.63 14.28
CA GLN A 109 2.62 -13.34 14.60
C GLN A 109 3.02 -12.60 13.32
N LEU A 110 3.57 -13.30 12.33
CA LEU A 110 3.95 -12.73 11.04
C LEU A 110 2.73 -12.23 10.26
N LEU A 111 1.66 -13.02 10.18
CA LEU A 111 0.41 -12.60 9.53
C LEU A 111 -0.24 -11.41 10.23
N THR A 112 -0.21 -11.36 11.56
CA THR A 112 -0.79 -10.26 12.35
C THR A 112 -0.02 -8.95 12.13
N VAL A 113 1.32 -9.00 12.14
CA VAL A 113 2.16 -7.84 11.86
C VAL A 113 1.92 -7.31 10.44
N ASN A 114 1.86 -8.21 9.46
CA ASN A 114 1.61 -7.86 8.07
C ASN A 114 0.20 -7.27 7.87
N LEU A 115 -0.82 -7.85 8.49
CA LEU A 115 -2.20 -7.32 8.46
C LEU A 115 -2.28 -5.92 9.07
N LYS A 116 -1.57 -5.67 10.18
CA LYS A 116 -1.50 -4.34 10.81
C LYS A 116 -0.85 -3.31 9.89
N ALA A 117 0.26 -3.65 9.25
CA ALA A 117 0.93 -2.77 8.29
C ALA A 117 0.05 -2.47 7.08
N ILE A 118 -0.64 -3.46 6.50
CA ILE A 118 -1.58 -3.28 5.38
C ILE A 118 -2.72 -2.32 5.78
N LYS A 119 -3.32 -2.51 6.97
CA LYS A 119 -4.35 -1.60 7.47
C LYS A 119 -3.83 -0.18 7.70
N SER A 120 -2.59 -0.04 8.16
CA SER A 120 -1.93 1.26 8.35
C SER A 120 -1.80 2.01 7.03
N ILE A 121 -1.31 1.32 5.98
CA ILE A 121 -1.19 1.87 4.62
C ILE A 121 -2.56 2.31 4.09
N LEU A 122 -3.58 1.45 4.20
CA LEU A 122 -4.94 1.78 3.75
C LEU A 122 -5.53 2.95 4.53
N LYS A 123 -5.22 3.10 5.82
CA LYS A 123 -5.68 4.24 6.63
C LYS A 123 -5.01 5.55 6.17
N ILE A 124 -3.70 5.54 5.92
CA ILE A 124 -2.97 6.70 5.37
C ILE A 124 -3.58 7.10 4.03
N GLU A 125 -3.84 6.12 3.17
CA GLU A 125 -4.46 6.35 1.87
C GLU A 125 -5.88 6.94 2.01
N ASN A 126 -6.68 6.43 2.95
CA ASN A 126 -8.02 6.93 3.16
C ASN A 126 -7.97 8.40 3.61
N ILE A 127 -7.10 8.74 4.57
CA ILE A 127 -6.89 10.13 5.02
C ILE A 127 -6.47 11.02 3.84
N TYR A 128 -5.53 10.55 3.04
CA TYR A 128 -5.09 11.25 1.83
C TYR A 128 -6.26 11.48 0.86
N GLY A 129 -7.06 10.44 0.60
CA GLY A 129 -8.27 10.53 -0.24
C GLY A 129 -9.29 11.54 0.32
N TYR A 130 -9.56 11.54 1.61
CA TYR A 130 -10.50 12.49 2.22
C TYR A 130 -10.05 13.95 2.08
N ILE A 131 -8.74 14.22 2.10
CA ILE A 131 -8.20 15.57 2.04
C ILE A 131 -8.00 16.02 0.59
N PHE A 132 -7.32 15.21 -0.22
CA PHE A 132 -6.87 15.62 -1.55
C PHE A 132 -7.87 15.35 -2.66
N LEU A 133 -8.76 14.36 -2.53
CA LEU A 133 -9.81 14.13 -3.52
C LEU A 133 -10.74 15.34 -3.69
N PRO A 134 -11.28 15.96 -2.61
CA PRO A 134 -12.11 17.15 -2.77
C PRO A 134 -11.33 18.38 -3.25
N LEU A 135 -10.03 18.43 -2.98
CA LEU A 135 -9.14 19.51 -3.43
C LEU A 135 -8.61 19.31 -4.85
N SER A 136 -8.66 18.10 -5.40
CA SER A 136 -8.10 17.79 -6.72
C SER A 136 -8.73 18.62 -7.85
N GLY A 137 -10.05 18.81 -7.82
CA GLY A 137 -10.78 19.66 -8.76
C GLY A 137 -10.37 21.13 -8.65
N PRO A 138 -10.48 21.77 -7.47
CA PRO A 138 -9.99 23.12 -7.23
C PRO A 138 -8.53 23.34 -7.63
N ILE A 139 -7.63 22.41 -7.28
CA ILE A 139 -6.22 22.46 -7.66
C ILE A 139 -6.04 22.38 -9.18
N GLY A 140 -6.75 21.46 -9.85
CA GLY A 140 -6.70 21.35 -11.31
C GLY A 140 -7.18 22.61 -12.02
N LEU A 141 -8.24 23.25 -11.51
CA LEU A 141 -8.72 24.53 -12.02
C LEU A 141 -7.70 25.65 -11.80
N LEU A 142 -7.06 25.69 -10.63
CA LEU A 142 -6.00 26.67 -10.33
C LEU A 142 -4.80 26.49 -11.26
N VAL A 143 -4.35 25.26 -11.49
CA VAL A 143 -3.26 24.95 -12.44
C VAL A 143 -3.64 25.42 -13.85
N TYR A 144 -4.86 25.14 -14.32
CA TYR A 144 -5.33 25.60 -15.62
C TYR A 144 -5.36 27.13 -15.73
N LYS A 145 -5.90 27.81 -14.72
CA LYS A 145 -5.98 29.28 -14.70
C LYS A 145 -4.61 29.93 -14.58
N LEU A 146 -3.67 29.35 -13.83
CA LEU A 146 -2.28 29.79 -13.74
C LEU A 146 -1.54 29.60 -15.06
N TYR A 147 -1.81 28.51 -15.77
CA TYR A 147 -1.30 28.34 -17.12
C TYR A 147 -1.81 29.42 -18.09
N ALA A 148 -3.10 29.78 -18.01
CA ALA A 148 -3.71 30.77 -18.89
C ALA A 148 -3.40 32.24 -18.54
N HIS A 149 -3.34 32.59 -17.25
CA HIS A 149 -3.25 33.97 -16.76
C HIS A 149 -1.91 34.32 -16.09
N GLN A 150 -1.01 33.34 -15.98
CA GLN A 150 0.39 33.44 -15.53
C GLN A 150 0.64 33.85 -14.07
N SER A 151 -0.29 34.57 -13.42
CA SER A 151 -0.16 34.99 -12.01
C SER A 151 -1.44 34.80 -11.21
N PHE A 152 -1.32 34.65 -9.89
CA PHE A 152 -2.46 34.57 -8.98
C PHE A 152 -3.29 35.86 -8.98
N GLU A 153 -2.64 37.01 -9.09
CA GLU A 153 -3.31 38.32 -9.10
C GLU A 153 -4.33 38.40 -10.24
N ASN A 154 -3.93 38.00 -11.45
CA ASN A 154 -4.79 37.99 -12.63
C ASN A 154 -5.97 37.00 -12.48
N ILE A 155 -5.79 35.93 -11.70
CA ILE A 155 -6.82 34.90 -11.49
C ILE A 155 -7.85 35.36 -10.47
N VAL A 156 -7.42 36.01 -9.39
CA VAL A 156 -8.29 36.48 -8.31
C VAL A 156 -9.17 37.65 -8.78
N ILE A 157 -8.67 38.48 -9.69
CA ILE A 157 -9.44 39.56 -10.33
C ILE A 157 -10.54 38.99 -11.25
N GLY A 158 -10.37 37.75 -11.74
CA GLY A 158 -11.35 37.08 -12.58
C GLY A 158 -12.67 36.80 -11.87
N ALA A 159 -13.78 37.30 -12.44
CA ALA A 159 -15.11 37.01 -11.93
C ALA A 159 -15.37 35.49 -11.87
N ASN A 160 -16.01 35.05 -10.78
CA ASN A 160 -16.50 33.67 -10.52
C ASN A 160 -15.49 32.63 -10.04
N LEU A 161 -14.23 32.96 -9.77
CA LEU A 161 -13.24 31.98 -9.28
C LEU A 161 -13.73 31.23 -8.02
N PHE A 162 -14.17 31.98 -7.00
CA PHE A 162 -14.62 31.40 -5.73
C PHE A 162 -15.84 30.48 -5.91
N TRP A 163 -16.74 30.82 -6.84
CA TRP A 163 -17.91 30.00 -7.13
C TRP A 163 -17.53 28.69 -7.83
N GLN A 164 -16.60 28.75 -8.78
CA GLN A 164 -16.06 27.56 -9.45
C GLN A 164 -15.32 26.64 -8.48
N LEU A 165 -14.50 27.21 -7.58
CA LEU A 165 -13.80 26.45 -6.55
C LEU A 165 -14.77 25.79 -5.58
N GLY A 166 -15.80 26.52 -5.11
CA GLY A 166 -16.83 25.99 -4.22
C GLY A 166 -17.61 24.83 -4.84
N LEU A 167 -18.00 24.96 -6.11
CA LEU A 167 -18.74 23.91 -6.83
C LEU A 167 -17.88 22.64 -7.01
N LEU A 168 -16.61 22.80 -7.41
CA LEU A 168 -15.69 21.67 -7.55
C LEU A 168 -15.41 20.97 -6.22
N LEU A 169 -15.40 21.70 -5.11
CA LEU A 169 -15.21 21.14 -3.77
C LEU A 169 -16.42 20.27 -3.37
N ILE A 170 -17.65 20.74 -3.64
CA ILE A 170 -18.89 19.96 -3.39
C ILE A 170 -18.91 18.67 -4.23
N VAL A 171 -18.57 18.76 -5.51
CA VAL A 171 -18.44 17.59 -6.38
C VAL A 171 -17.36 16.64 -5.87
N GLY A 172 -16.23 17.18 -5.45
CA GLY A 172 -15.12 16.44 -4.88
C GLY A 172 -15.47 15.68 -3.60
N ILE A 173 -16.26 16.28 -2.69
CA ILE A 173 -16.80 15.59 -1.51
C ILE A 173 -17.68 14.41 -1.92
N SER A 174 -18.50 14.57 -2.96
CA SER A 174 -19.37 13.50 -3.45
C SER A 174 -18.57 12.31 -4.00
N LEU A 175 -17.41 12.57 -4.64
CA LEU A 175 -16.52 11.53 -5.15
C LEU A 175 -15.88 10.70 -4.03
N ILE A 176 -15.73 11.25 -2.81
CA ILE A 176 -15.18 10.51 -1.66
C ILE A 176 -16.02 9.25 -1.39
N TYR A 177 -17.34 9.37 -1.48
CA TYR A 177 -18.25 8.25 -1.27
C TYR A 177 -18.02 7.13 -2.31
N VAL A 178 -17.82 7.51 -3.57
CA VAL A 178 -17.55 6.57 -4.67
C VAL A 178 -16.21 5.87 -4.46
N THR A 179 -15.14 6.63 -4.18
CA THR A 179 -13.80 6.09 -3.97
C THR A 179 -13.77 5.15 -2.76
N ARG A 180 -14.47 5.49 -1.67
CA ARG A 180 -14.61 4.62 -0.50
C ARG A 180 -15.26 3.29 -0.86
N LYS A 181 -16.40 3.33 -1.57
CA LYS A 181 -17.09 2.11 -2.02
C LYS A 181 -16.20 1.24 -2.92
N MET A 182 -15.37 1.85 -3.75
CA MET A 182 -14.42 1.15 -4.61
C MET A 182 -13.28 0.49 -3.81
N ASN A 183 -12.70 1.22 -2.85
CA ASN A 183 -11.64 0.70 -1.97
C ASN A 183 -12.16 -0.44 -1.08
N ASP A 184 -13.37 -0.30 -0.54
CA ASP A 184 -14.02 -1.36 0.25
C ASP A 184 -14.23 -2.61 -0.63
N SER A 185 -14.72 -2.47 -1.86
CA SER A 185 -14.87 -3.61 -2.80
C SER A 185 -13.55 -4.31 -3.13
N LEU A 186 -12.46 -3.55 -3.34
CA LEU A 186 -11.17 -4.11 -3.76
C LEU A 186 -10.37 -4.78 -2.63
N PHE A 187 -10.55 -4.33 -1.38
CA PHE A 187 -9.71 -4.75 -0.26
C PHE A 187 -10.47 -5.42 0.88
N ALA A 188 -11.78 -5.21 1.06
CA ALA A 188 -12.51 -5.75 2.21
C ALA A 188 -12.46 -7.27 2.25
N GLN A 189 -12.78 -7.93 1.13
CA GLN A 189 -12.78 -9.39 1.05
C GLN A 189 -11.40 -9.98 1.37
N HIS A 190 -10.33 -9.39 0.83
CA HIS A 190 -8.97 -9.91 1.07
C HIS A 190 -8.51 -9.70 2.52
N ILE A 191 -8.98 -8.63 3.18
CA ILE A 191 -8.72 -8.39 4.60
C ILE A 191 -9.54 -9.34 5.47
N GLU A 192 -10.78 -9.64 5.09
CA GLU A 192 -11.63 -10.60 5.79
C GLU A 192 -11.09 -12.02 5.68
N ASP A 193 -10.67 -12.45 4.49
CA ASP A 193 -10.02 -13.74 4.27
C ASP A 193 -8.73 -13.87 5.12
N LEU A 194 -7.94 -12.80 5.21
CA LEU A 194 -6.73 -12.77 6.03
C LEU A 194 -7.06 -12.84 7.53
N LYS A 195 -8.13 -12.17 7.99
CA LYS A 195 -8.61 -12.29 9.38
C LYS A 195 -9.13 -13.70 9.69
N ALA A 196 -9.90 -14.29 8.79
CA ALA A 196 -10.47 -15.62 8.94
C ALA A 196 -9.36 -16.67 9.07
N LYS A 197 -8.30 -16.58 8.26
CA LYS A 197 -7.11 -17.45 8.38
C LYS A 197 -6.37 -17.27 9.71
N ILE A 198 -6.22 -16.04 10.21
CA ILE A 198 -5.61 -15.81 11.53
C ILE A 198 -6.44 -16.46 12.65
N ALA A 199 -7.78 -16.39 12.57
CA ALA A 199 -8.67 -17.01 13.54
C ALA A 199 -8.67 -18.55 13.45
N GLN A 200 -8.47 -19.12 12.26
CA GLN A 200 -8.28 -20.57 12.10
C GLN A 200 -6.97 -21.07 12.73
N LEU A 201 -5.92 -20.24 12.76
CA LEU A 201 -4.65 -20.54 13.44
C LEU A 201 -4.69 -20.29 14.96
N GLU A 202 -5.85 -19.88 15.49
CA GLU A 202 -6.08 -19.65 16.92
C GLU A 202 -6.81 -20.82 17.60
N ASN A 203 -7.44 -21.70 16.83
CA ASN A 203 -8.04 -22.96 17.26
C ASN A 203 -7.16 -24.14 16.88
#